data_AF-A0A9E3FKF2-F1
#
_entry.id   AF-A0A9E3FKF2-F1
#
_cell.length_a   1.000
_cell.length_b   1.000
_cell.length_c   1.000
_cell.angle_alpha   90.00
_cell.angle_beta   90.00
_cell.angle_gamma   90.00
#
_symmetry.space_group_name_H-M   'P 1'
#
loop_
_entity.id
_entity.type
_entity.pdbx_description
1 polymer ?
#
loop_
_entity_poly.entity_id
_entity_poly.type
_entity_poly.pdbx_seq_one_letter_code
_entity_poly.pdbx_strand_id
1 'polypeptide(L)' 'FEAFQSSGRPGGSGLGLAIAAELIRAHGGDIHLVEGTIGATFRIVMPDRPVELQSVRKERATA' A
#
# COMPACT_ATOMS: atom_id res chain seq x y z
N PHE A 1 3.16 2.73 -8.31
CA PHE A 1 4.23 3.35 -7.50
C PHE A 1 5.38 2.38 -7.37
N GLU A 2 6.62 2.86 -7.42
CA GLU A 2 7.83 2.05 -7.22
C GLU A 2 8.36 2.32 -5.81
N ALA A 3 8.66 1.27 -5.05
CA ALA A 3 9.21 1.42 -3.70
C ALA A 3 10.58 2.15 -3.76
N PHE A 4 10.97 2.81 -2.67
CA PHE A 4 12.29 3.43 -2.47
C PHE A 4 12.58 4.75 -3.22
N GLN A 5 11.59 5.36 -3.89
CA GLN A 5 11.74 6.73 -4.40
C GLN A 5 11.70 7.74 -3.24
N SER A 6 12.86 8.04 -2.65
CA SER A 6 12.96 9.04 -1.57
C SER A 6 12.79 10.45 -2.16
N SER A 7 11.85 11.23 -1.62
CA SER A 7 11.61 12.62 -2.06
C SER A 7 12.59 13.63 -1.44
N GLY A 8 13.85 13.24 -1.20
CA GLY A 8 14.94 14.17 -0.91
C GLY A 8 15.01 14.78 0.50
N ARG A 9 14.25 14.27 1.50
CA ARG A 9 14.42 14.74 2.89
C ARG A 9 15.61 14.03 3.55
N PRO A 10 16.62 14.75 4.08
CA PRO A 10 17.76 14.11 4.74
C PRO A 10 17.28 13.19 5.87
N GLY A 11 17.70 11.91 5.82
CA GLY A 11 17.33 10.90 6.83
C GLY A 11 16.04 10.12 6.56
N GLY A 12 15.28 10.39 5.50
CA GLY A 12 14.10 9.61 5.13
C GLY A 12 14.44 8.43 4.22
N SER A 13 14.13 7.20 4.64
CA SER A 13 14.38 5.98 3.84
C SER A 13 13.44 5.78 2.65
N GLY A 14 12.37 6.59 2.54
CA GLY A 14 11.36 6.43 1.48
C GLY A 14 10.48 5.17 1.62
N LEU A 15 10.56 4.45 2.74
CA LEU A 15 9.89 3.16 2.93
C LEU A 15 8.41 3.24 3.34
N GLY A 16 7.98 4.35 3.93
CA GLY A 16 6.66 4.44 4.58
C GLY A 16 5.50 4.08 3.65
N LEU A 17 5.49 4.57 2.42
CA LEU A 17 4.42 4.28 1.47
C LEU A 17 4.47 2.84 0.94
N ALA A 18 5.66 2.27 0.78
CA ALA A 18 5.81 0.87 0.35
C ALA A 18 5.26 -0.09 1.41
N ILE A 19 5.58 0.17 2.69
CA ILE A 19 5.05 -0.60 3.83
C ILE A 19 3.52 -0.45 3.91
N ALA A 20 3.00 0.77 3.81
CA ALA A 20 1.56 1.02 3.82
C ALA A 20 0.84 0.25 2.69
N ALA A 21 1.39 0.27 1.48
CA ALA A 21 0.81 -0.44 0.34
C ALA A 21 0.81 -1.97 0.54
N GLU A 22 1.87 -2.53 1.13
CA GLU A 22 1.91 -3.96 1.45
C GLU A 22 0.85 -4.36 2.48
N LEU A 23 0.72 -3.57 3.55
CA LEU A 23 -0.29 -3.81 4.59
C LEU A 23 -1.70 -3.72 4.02
N ILE A 24 -1.99 -2.70 3.22
CA ILE A 24 -3.30 -2.52 2.58
C ILE A 24 -3.63 -3.72 1.67
N ARG A 25 -2.69 -4.16 0.84
CA ARG A 25 -2.88 -5.36 -0.01
C ARG A 25 -3.07 -6.64 0.79
N ALA A 26 -2.37 -6.81 1.91
CA ALA A 26 -2.55 -7.96 2.80
C ALA A 26 -3.97 -8.03 3.40
N HIS A 27 -4.66 -6.88 3.49
CA HIS A 27 -6.05 -6.77 3.91
C HIS A 27 -7.04 -6.72 2.73
N GLY A 28 -6.62 -7.10 1.53
CA GLY A 28 -7.46 -7.11 0.32
C GLY A 28 -7.88 -5.73 -0.17
N GLY A 29 -7.24 -4.67 0.32
CA GLY A 29 -7.43 -3.31 -0.15
C GLY A 29 -6.42 -2.90 -1.22
N ASP A 30 -6.51 -1.64 -1.63
CA ASP A 30 -5.57 -1.03 -2.56
C ASP A 30 -5.34 0.45 -2.26
N ILE A 31 -4.21 1.01 -2.72
CA ILE A 31 -3.82 2.41 -2.53
C ILE A 31 -3.34 3.03 -3.85
N HIS A 32 -3.93 4.17 -4.20
CA HIS A 32 -3.63 4.90 -5.43
C HIS A 32 -3.36 6.38 -5.16
N LEU A 33 -2.42 6.95 -5.90
CA LEU A 33 -2.30 8.40 -5.99
C LEU A 33 -3.45 8.93 -6.85
N VAL A 34 -4.20 9.90 -6.33
CA VAL A 34 -5.21 10.63 -7.08
C VAL A 34 -4.54 11.83 -7.73
N GLU A 35 -4.79 12.03 -9.02
CA GLU A 35 -4.31 13.21 -9.75
C GLU A 35 -4.87 14.50 -9.13
N GLY A 36 -4.00 15.48 -8.94
CA GLY A 36 -4.34 16.75 -8.31
C GLY A 36 -3.27 17.80 -8.57
N THR A 37 -3.60 19.07 -8.33
CA THR A 37 -2.73 20.20 -8.68
C THR A 37 -1.77 20.60 -7.57
N ILE A 38 -2.14 20.43 -6.29
CA ILE A 38 -1.32 20.83 -5.14
C ILE A 38 -1.28 19.71 -4.12
N GLY A 39 -0.06 19.33 -3.72
CA GLY A 39 0.17 18.28 -2.73
C GLY A 39 -0.02 16.87 -3.29
N ALA A 40 -0.25 15.90 -2.41
CA ALA A 40 -0.46 14.51 -2.77
C ALA A 40 -1.69 13.95 -2.03
N THR A 41 -2.66 13.43 -2.77
CA THR A 41 -3.83 12.75 -2.22
C THR A 41 -3.76 11.27 -2.54
N PHE A 42 -3.73 10.44 -1.50
CA PHE A 42 -3.80 8.99 -1.66
C PHE A 42 -5.20 8.50 -1.34
N ARG A 43 -5.81 7.78 -2.28
CA ARG A 43 -7.08 7.09 -2.08
C ARG A 43 -6.81 5.65 -1.69
N ILE A 44 -7.40 5.22 -0.58
CA ILE A 44 -7.35 3.85 -0.10
C ILE A 44 -8.74 3.23 -0.28
N VAL A 45 -8.80 2.02 -0.83
CA VAL A 45 -10.01 1.21 -0.91
C VAL A 45 -9.81 0.00 -0.01
N MET A 46 -10.79 -0.30 0.83
CA MET A 46 -10.77 -1.46 1.72
C MET A 46 -12.08 -2.24 1.57
N PRO A 47 -12.05 -3.57 1.70
CA PRO A 47 -13.26 -4.36 1.90
C PRO A 47 -14.04 -3.88 3.14
N ASP A 48 -15.36 -3.87 3.05
CA ASP A 48 -16.27 -3.50 4.15
C ASP A 48 -16.37 -4.59 5.23
N ARG A 49 -15.87 -5.78 4.91
CA ARG A 49 -15.76 -6.93 5.80
C ARG A 49 -14.32 -7.39 5.89
N PRO A 50 -13.86 -7.86 7.06
CA PRO A 50 -12.51 -8.37 7.23
C PRO A 50 -12.21 -9.49 6.22
N VAL A 51 -11.01 -9.47 5.67
CA VAL A 51 -10.51 -10.57 4.84
C VAL A 51 -10.07 -11.71 5.77
N GLU A 52 -10.47 -12.93 5.45
CA GLU A 52 -10.01 -14.15 6.12
C GLU A 52 -8.52 -14.36 5.86
N LEU A 53 -7.65 -13.84 6.72
CA LEU A 53 -6.18 -13.87 6.55
C LEU A 53 -5.63 -15.30 6.32
N GLN A 54 -6.33 -16.34 6.78
CA GLN A 54 -5.93 -17.73 6.56
C GLN A 54 -6.08 -18.19 5.11
N SER A 55 -7.05 -17.68 4.34
CA SER A 55 -7.20 -18.03 2.93
C SER A 55 -6.09 -17.40 2.08
N VAL A 56 -5.82 -16.10 2.31
CA VAL A 56 -4.79 -15.33 1.58
C VAL A 56 -3.39 -15.93 1.77
N ARG A 57 -3.06 -16.42 2.97
CA ARG A 57 -1.77 -17.07 3.24
C ARG A 57 -1.61 -18.40 2.51
N LYS A 58 -2.69 -19.15 2.27
CA LYS A 58 -2.65 -20.41 1.51
C LYS A 58 -2.39 -20.15 0.03
N GLU A 59 -3.06 -19.16 -0.57
CA GLU A 59 -2.88 -18.81 -1.98
C GLU A 59 -1.46 -18.36 -2.31
N ARG A 60 -0.82 -17.57 -1.43
CA ARG A 60 0.58 -17.16 -1.61
C ARG A 60 1.61 -18.28 -1.41
N ALA A 61 1.27 -19.34 -0.68
CA ALA A 61 2.16 -20.49 -0.53
C ALA A 61 2.12 -21.41 -1.77
N THR A 62 1.11 -21.26 -2.62
CA THR A 62 0.91 -22.06 -3.84
C THR A 62 1.31 -21.34 -5.13
N ALA A 63 1.68 -20.05 -5.04
CA ALA A 63 2.12 -19.21 -6.16
C ALA A 63 3.64 -19.01 -6.11
#